data_AF-N9P9E3-F1
#
_entry.id   AF-N9P9E3-F1
#
_cell.length_a   1.000
_cell.length_b   1.000
_cell.length_c   1.000
_cell.angle_alpha   90.00
_cell.angle_beta   90.00
_cell.angle_gamma   90.00
#
_symmetry.space_group_name_H-M   'P 1'
#
loop_
_entity.id
_entity.type
_entity.pdbx_description
1 polymer ?
#
loop_
_entity_poly.entity_id
_entity_poly.type
_entity_poly.pdbx_seq_one_letter_code
_entity_poly.pdbx_strand_id
1 'polypeptide(L)'
;MRDDQVERIKLLSEEIADDMVSTAEAAIDTDIKTKVGRGDKSFLYGIVKNQAGVMATLQRVLDVKSGKVPPISATAATQEKYEQQLIKKAEEAAAKLKQRLS
;
A
#
# COMPACT_ATOMS: atom_id res chain seq x y z
N MET A 1 -7.76 6.67 -9.17
CA MET A 1 -7.15 7.34 -8.00
C MET A 1 -7.07 8.82 -8.30
N ARG A 2 -7.64 9.63 -7.41
CA ARG A 2 -7.61 11.09 -7.48
C ARG A 2 -6.30 11.64 -6.93
N ASP A 3 -5.98 12.89 -7.24
CA ASP A 3 -4.70 13.50 -6.83
C ASP A 3 -4.58 13.65 -5.30
N ASP A 4 -5.68 13.93 -4.59
CA ASP A 4 -5.72 13.96 -3.12
C ASP A 4 -5.35 12.59 -2.51
N GLN A 5 -5.76 11.51 -3.16
CA GLN A 5 -5.45 10.15 -2.72
C GLN A 5 -4.00 9.77 -3.00
N VAL A 6 -3.45 10.22 -4.14
CA VAL A 6 -2.02 10.04 -4.48
C VAL A 6 -1.15 10.72 -3.44
N GLU A 7 -1.47 11.97 -3.10
CA GLU A 7 -0.68 12.74 -2.15
C GLU A 7 -0.75 12.15 -0.75
N ARG A 8 -1.93 11.72 -0.31
CA ARG A 8 -2.10 11.03 0.97
C ARG A 8 -1.29 9.73 1.06
N ILE A 9 -1.15 8.98 -0.04
CA ILE A 9 -0.34 7.75 -0.07
C ILE A 9 1.16 8.07 0.05
N LYS A 10 1.63 9.17 -0.56
CA LYS A 10 3.03 9.60 -0.40
C LYS A 10 3.33 9.99 1.03
N LEU A 11 2.48 10.83 1.63
CA LEU A 11 2.63 11.24 3.04
C LEU A 11 2.62 10.03 3.97
N LEU A 12 1.70 9.09 3.77
CA LEU A 12 1.68 7.83 4.52
C LEU A 12 2.97 7.02 4.35
N SER A 13 3.58 7.04 3.16
CA SER A 13 4.84 6.33 2.91
C SER A 13 6.01 6.99 3.65
N GLU A 14 6.00 8.32 3.80
CA GLU A 14 6.97 9.07 4.60
C GLU A 14 6.79 8.78 6.09
N GLU A 15 5.56 8.82 6.61
CA GLU A 15 5.26 8.49 8.01
C GLU A 15 5.71 7.06 8.39
N ILE A 16 5.47 6.09 7.49
CA ILE A 16 5.95 4.71 7.68
C ILE A 16 7.47 4.64 7.65
N ALA A 17 8.13 5.44 6.81
CA ALA A 17 9.59 5.46 6.74
C ALA A 17 10.21 5.98 8.05
N ASP A 18 9.66 7.05 8.62
CA ASP A 18 10.12 7.61 9.91
C ASP A 18 9.94 6.61 11.07
N ASP A 19 8.76 5.96 11.13
CA ASP A 19 8.49 4.91 12.12
C ASP A 19 9.41 3.68 11.94
N MET A 20 9.73 3.34 10.69
CA MET A 20 10.65 2.27 10.37
C MET A 20 12.08 2.57 10.83
N VAL A 21 12.56 3.80 10.66
CA VAL A 21 13.87 4.23 11.20
C VAL A 21 13.88 4.12 12.72
N SER A 22 12.86 4.66 13.38
CA SER A 22 12.73 4.62 14.84
C SER A 22 12.71 3.18 15.38
N THR A 23 11.98 2.28 14.70
CA THR A 23 11.92 0.86 15.06
C THR A 23 13.27 0.16 14.84
N ALA A 24 13.98 0.51 13.75
CA ALA A 24 15.30 -0.06 13.47
C ALA A 24 16.35 0.39 14.48
N GLU A 25 16.33 1.66 14.90
CA GLU A 25 17.19 2.18 15.97
C GLU A 25 16.96 1.42 17.28
N ALA A 26 15.70 1.25 17.69
CA ALA A 26 15.36 0.46 18.88
C ALA A 26 15.86 -0.99 18.77
N ALA A 27 15.77 -1.60 17.58
CA ALA A 27 16.31 -2.94 17.34
C ALA A 27 17.84 -2.96 17.47
N ILE A 28 18.54 -1.96 16.95
CA ILE A 28 20.01 -1.84 17.02
C ILE A 28 20.45 -1.76 18.49
N ASP A 29 19.77 -0.94 19.29
CA ASP A 29 20.10 -0.70 20.70
C ASP A 29 19.70 -1.84 21.65
N THR A 30 18.92 -2.81 21.17
CA THR A 30 18.51 -3.97 21.97
C THR A 30 19.71 -4.89 22.26
N ASP A 31 19.93 -5.20 23.54
CA ASP A 31 20.95 -6.14 24.00
C ASP A 31 20.68 -7.58 23.54
N ILE A 32 21.67 -8.21 22.91
CA ILE A 32 21.56 -9.58 22.37
C ILE A 32 22.31 -10.62 23.21
N LYS A 33 22.84 -10.24 24.37
CA LYS A 33 23.54 -11.18 25.26
C LYS A 33 22.58 -12.15 25.94
N THR A 34 21.30 -11.81 26.05
CA THR A 34 20.27 -12.65 26.62
C THR A 34 19.36 -13.27 25.56
N LYS A 35 18.72 -14.39 25.89
CA LYS A 35 17.72 -15.02 25.01
C LYS A 35 16.52 -14.10 24.75
N VAL A 36 16.08 -13.37 25.79
CA VAL A 36 14.97 -12.41 25.71
C VAL A 36 15.32 -11.30 24.73
N GLY A 37 16.46 -10.63 24.93
CA GLY A 37 16.83 -9.52 24.05
C GLY A 37 17.14 -9.93 22.60
N ARG A 38 17.59 -11.16 22.35
CA ARG A 38 17.61 -11.72 20.98
C ARG A 38 16.21 -11.85 20.38
N GLY A 39 15.24 -12.29 21.18
CA GLY A 39 13.84 -12.36 20.79
C GLY A 39 13.27 -10.99 20.46
N ASP A 40 13.49 -10.00 21.34
CA ASP A 40 13.02 -8.63 21.16
C ASP A 40 13.63 -7.99 19.90
N LYS A 41 14.94 -8.15 19.69
CA LYS A 41 15.61 -7.66 18.47
C LYS A 41 15.05 -8.31 17.21
N SER A 42 14.82 -9.62 17.24
CA SER A 42 14.22 -10.34 16.11
C SER A 42 12.79 -9.87 15.82
N PHE A 43 12.02 -9.55 16.87
CA PHE A 43 10.66 -9.03 16.73
C PHE A 43 10.66 -7.64 16.08
N LEU A 44 11.50 -6.72 16.57
CA LEU A 44 11.61 -5.36 16.03
C LEU A 44 12.07 -5.35 14.57
N TYR A 45 13.07 -6.16 14.19
CA TYR A 45 13.43 -6.32 12.78
C TYR A 45 12.31 -6.95 11.94
N GLY A 46 11.47 -7.80 12.54
CA GLY A 46 10.25 -8.30 11.90
C GLY A 46 9.28 -7.18 11.56
N ILE A 47 9.10 -6.22 12.45
CA ILE A 47 8.27 -5.02 12.21
C ILE A 47 8.87 -4.18 11.06
N VAL A 48 10.18 -3.91 11.09
CA VAL A 48 10.90 -3.18 10.02
C VAL A 48 10.68 -3.83 8.65
N LYS A 49 10.80 -5.17 8.59
CA LYS A 49 10.54 -5.92 7.34
C LYS A 49 9.10 -5.74 6.85
N ASN A 50 8.13 -5.75 7.77
CA ASN A 50 6.72 -5.57 7.43
C ASN A 50 6.44 -4.15 6.92
N GLN A 51 6.98 -3.12 7.58
CA GLN A 51 6.89 -1.73 7.14
C GLN A 51 7.47 -1.55 5.72
N ALA A 52 8.66 -2.12 5.46
CA ALA A 52 9.27 -2.09 4.12
C ALA A 52 8.38 -2.78 3.05
N GLY A 53 7.72 -3.89 3.40
CA GLY A 53 6.78 -4.57 2.51
C GLY A 53 5.53 -3.73 2.18
N VAL A 54 5.01 -3.00 3.18
CA VAL A 54 3.91 -2.06 2.99
C VAL A 54 4.34 -0.92 2.06
N MET A 55 5.48 -0.28 2.32
CA MET A 55 6.01 0.79 1.46
C MET A 55 6.20 0.33 0.01
N ALA A 56 6.76 -0.86 -0.22
CA ALA A 56 6.90 -1.43 -1.56
C ALA A 56 5.54 -1.61 -2.27
N THR A 57 4.51 -1.98 -1.51
CA THR A 57 3.15 -2.13 -2.03
C THR A 57 2.54 -0.77 -2.38
N LEU A 58 2.71 0.24 -1.54
CA LEU A 58 2.26 1.62 -1.80
C LEU A 58 2.94 2.17 -3.06
N GLN A 59 4.26 2.01 -3.19
CA GLN A 59 4.99 2.42 -4.39
C GLN A 59 4.49 1.72 -5.64
N ARG A 60 4.21 0.41 -5.56
CA ARG A 60 3.65 -0.34 -6.69
C ARG A 60 2.29 0.22 -7.13
N VAL A 61 1.44 0.62 -6.19
CA VAL A 61 0.14 1.25 -6.48
C VAL A 61 0.32 2.59 -7.20
N LEU A 62 1.29 3.40 -6.77
CA LEU A 62 1.65 4.67 -7.42
C LEU A 62 2.24 4.45 -8.83
N ASP A 63 3.10 3.45 -8.99
CA ASP A 63 3.71 3.10 -10.27
C ASP A 63 2.68 2.56 -11.27
N VAL A 64 1.69 1.79 -10.81
CA VAL A 64 0.54 1.38 -11.64
C VAL A 64 -0.31 2.57 -12.05
N LYS A 65 -0.57 3.50 -11.12
CA LYS A 65 -1.37 4.70 -11.41
C LYS A 65 -0.69 5.65 -12.40
N SER A 66 0.62 5.81 -12.31
CA SER A 66 1.41 6.63 -13.24
C SER A 66 1.67 5.96 -14.59
N GLY A 67 1.31 4.67 -14.74
CA GLY A 67 1.55 3.90 -15.96
C GLY A 67 2.99 3.39 -16.10
N LYS A 68 3.83 3.55 -15.08
CA LYS A 68 5.22 3.07 -15.07
C LYS A 68 5.32 1.54 -15.00
N VAL A 69 4.35 0.90 -14.33
CA VAL A 69 4.26 -0.56 -14.22
C VAL A 69 2.85 -1.01 -14.61
N PRO A 70 2.68 -2.03 -15.47
CA PRO A 70 1.35 -2.54 -15.77
C PRO A 70 0.73 -3.23 -14.54
N PRO A 71 -0.60 -3.16 -14.35
CA PRO A 71 -1.29 -3.90 -13.30
C PRO A 71 -1.07 -5.42 -13.45
N ILE A 72 -1.05 -6.13 -12.32
CA ILE A 72 -0.70 -7.57 -12.23
C ILE A 72 -1.72 -8.47 -12.95
N SER A 73 -2.91 -7.96 -13.29
CA SER A 73 -3.88 -8.70 -14.10
C SER A 73 -3.19 -9.19 -15.39
N ALA A 74 -3.08 -10.50 -15.52
CA ALA A 74 -2.01 -11.19 -16.23
C ALA A 74 -1.88 -10.95 -17.76
N THR A 75 -2.73 -10.11 -18.36
CA THR A 75 -2.62 -9.65 -19.76
C THR A 75 -3.40 -8.34 -19.92
N ALA A 76 -3.10 -7.55 -20.95
CA ALA A 76 -3.90 -6.37 -21.34
C ALA A 76 -5.41 -6.71 -21.45
N ALA A 77 -5.73 -7.89 -21.98
CA ALA A 77 -7.11 -8.38 -22.10
C ALA A 77 -7.79 -8.64 -20.73
N THR A 78 -7.04 -9.03 -19.70
CA THR A 78 -7.58 -9.20 -18.34
C THR A 78 -7.80 -7.84 -17.67
N GLN A 79 -6.88 -6.89 -17.88
CA GLN A 79 -7.03 -5.52 -17.37
C GLN A 79 -8.23 -4.83 -18.01
N GLU A 80 -8.38 -4.93 -19.34
CA GLU A 80 -9.48 -4.33 -20.08
C GLU A 80 -10.84 -4.89 -19.63
N LYS A 81 -10.94 -6.20 -19.42
CA LYS A 81 -12.15 -6.84 -18.86
C LYS A 81 -12.47 -6.33 -17.45
N TYR A 82 -11.46 -6.13 -16.62
CA TYR A 82 -11.64 -5.61 -15.27
C TYR A 82 -12.08 -4.14 -15.28
N GLU A 83 -11.49 -3.31 -16.14
CA GLU A 83 -11.88 -1.91 -16.34
C GLU A 83 -13.31 -1.78 -16.86
N GLN A 84 -13.71 -2.61 -17.84
CA GLN A 84 -15.08 -2.66 -18.33
C GLN A 84 -16.08 -3.04 -17.21
N GLN A 85 -15.73 -3.96 -16.32
CA GLN A 85 -16.58 -4.30 -15.17
C GLN A 85 -16.71 -3.13 -14.19
N LEU A 86 -15.65 -2.35 -13.98
CA LEU A 86 -15.70 -1.16 -13.12
C LEU A 86 -16.59 -0.07 -13.70
N ILE A 87 -16.50 0.19 -15.02
CA ILE A 87 -17.37 1.15 -15.72
C ILE A 87 -18.83 0.74 -15.59
N LYS A 88 -19.15 -0.53 -15.88
CA LYS A 88 -20.52 -1.04 -15.78
C LYS A 88 -21.10 -0.87 -14.36
N LYS A 89 -20.31 -1.18 -13.33
CA LYS A 89 -20.73 -0.97 -11.93
C LYS A 89 -20.94 0.51 -11.59
N ALA A 90 -20.10 1.40 -12.13
CA ALA A 90 -20.24 2.84 -11.92
C ALA A 90 -21.52 3.37 -12.59
N GLU A 91 -21.83 2.92 -13.81
CA GLU A 91 -23.06 3.27 -14.53
C GLU A 91 -24.32 2.76 -13.81
N GLU A 92 -24.32 1.51 -13.34
CA GLU A 92 -25.42 0.94 -12.55
C GLU A 92 -25.63 1.71 -11.23
N ALA A 93 -24.55 2.11 -10.55
CA ALA A 93 -24.62 2.91 -9.34
C ALA A 93 -25.16 4.33 -9.64
N ALA A 94 -24.70 4.95 -10.72
CA ALA A 94 -25.17 6.28 -11.15
C ALA A 94 -26.66 6.25 -11.56
N ALA A 95 -27.11 5.19 -12.25
CA ALA A 95 -28.51 4.99 -12.61
C ALA A 95 -29.40 4.81 -11.38
N LYS A 96 -28.96 4.00 -10.40
CA LYS A 96 -29.64 3.87 -9.10
C LYS A 96 -29.69 5.18 -8.33
N LEU A 97 -28.63 5.99 -8.40
CA LEU A 97 -28.59 7.31 -7.76
C LEU A 97 -29.56 8.28 -8.44
N LYS A 98 -29.61 8.30 -9.79
CA LYS A 98 -30.56 9.11 -10.56
C LYS A 98 -32.01 8.74 -10.25
N GLN A 99 -32.33 7.44 -10.17
CA GLN A 99 -33.67 6.97 -9.78
C GLN A 99 -34.07 7.36 -8.35
N ARG A 100 -33.10 7.59 -7.45
CA ARG A 100 -33.37 8.06 -6.09
C ARG A 100 -33.52 9.59 -5.99
N LEU A 101 -33.12 10.32 -7.03
CA LEU A 101 -33.15 11.78 -7.11
C LEU A 101 -34.28 12.31 -8.01
N SER A 102 -34.99 11.44 -8.76
CA SER A 102 -36.25 11.73 -9.45
C SER A 102 -37.44 11.30 -8.60
#